data_AF-A0A7S2UUS7-F1
#
_entry.id   AF-A0A7S2UUS7-F1
#
_cell.length_a   1.000
_cell.length_b   1.000
_cell.length_c   1.000
_cell.angle_alpha   90.00
_cell.angle_beta   90.00
_cell.angle_gamma   90.00
#
_symmetry.space_group_name_H-M   'P 1'
#
loop_
_entity.id
_entity.type
_entity.pdbx_description
1 polymer ?
#
loop_
_entity_poly.entity_id
_entity_poly.type
_entity_poly.pdbx_seq_one_letter_code
_entity_poly.pdbx_strand_id
1 'polypeptide(L)'
;FHREGVMVEDLDEIDRTDYTPKPTKEEMLRAKNFPEEERAFELKTLMRCALWSDPDSDFGVGHNPRGAGVLFGPDVAQAFLSDNSMDMVVRSHECVRDGWDQPYEDEFQGLLGTIFSASNYGGAGNMGGYP
;
A
#
# COMPACT_ATOMS: atom_id res chain seq x y z
N PHE A 1 -0.67 5.50 4.68
CA PHE A 1 -1.04 6.09 3.38
C PHE A 1 -1.48 7.54 3.45
N HIS A 2 -1.72 8.13 4.63
CA HIS A 2 -1.88 9.58 4.68
C HIS A 2 -0.55 10.27 5.02
N ARG A 3 0.22 10.56 3.97
CA ARG A 3 1.10 11.74 3.92
C ARG A 3 0.45 12.63 2.86
N GLU A 4 0.15 13.88 3.20
CA GLU A 4 -0.42 14.82 2.24
C GLU A 4 0.48 14.90 0.99
N GLY A 5 -0.12 14.77 -0.21
CA GLY A 5 0.57 14.98 -1.48
C GLY A 5 1.31 13.78 -2.09
N VAL A 6 0.94 12.53 -1.77
CA VAL A 6 1.45 11.35 -2.49
C VAL A 6 0.55 11.02 -3.68
N MET A 7 1.09 11.11 -4.89
CA MET A 7 0.41 10.84 -6.16
C MET A 7 0.77 9.45 -6.72
N VAL A 8 -0.02 8.95 -7.66
CA VAL A 8 0.27 7.67 -8.36
C VAL A 8 1.60 7.72 -9.11
N GLU A 9 1.96 8.87 -9.68
CA GLU A 9 3.25 9.06 -10.35
C GLU A 9 4.44 8.82 -9.40
N ASP A 10 4.29 9.18 -8.12
CA ASP A 10 5.34 8.94 -7.11
C ASP A 10 5.55 7.45 -6.87
N LEU A 11 4.49 6.63 -7.01
CA LEU A 11 4.58 5.16 -6.89
C LEU A 11 5.27 4.50 -8.08
N ASP A 12 5.24 5.15 -9.24
CA ASP A 12 5.94 4.70 -10.45
C ASP A 12 7.43 5.05 -10.43
N GLU A 13 7.82 6.09 -9.68
CA GLU A 13 9.23 6.43 -9.46
C GLU A 13 9.95 5.51 -8.47
N ILE A 14 9.21 4.67 -7.76
CA ILE A 14 9.76 3.69 -6.81
C ILE A 14 10.63 2.68 -7.58
N ASP A 15 11.94 2.66 -7.29
CA ASP A 15 12.87 1.68 -7.87
C ASP A 15 12.59 0.26 -7.37
N ARG A 16 11.74 -0.47 -8.10
CA ARG A 16 11.31 -1.83 -7.75
C ARG A 16 12.43 -2.88 -7.85
N THR A 17 13.63 -2.50 -8.31
CA THR A 17 14.78 -3.40 -8.46
C THR A 17 15.74 -3.36 -7.29
N ASP A 18 15.50 -2.52 -6.28
CA ASP A 18 16.43 -2.35 -5.15
C ASP A 18 16.40 -3.55 -4.19
N TYR A 19 17.03 -4.63 -4.63
CA TYR A 19 17.71 -5.59 -3.80
C TYR A 19 19.18 -5.60 -4.23
N THR A 20 19.95 -4.54 -3.93
CA THR A 20 21.32 -4.50 -4.48
C THR A 20 22.43 -3.88 -3.62
N PRO A 21 23.63 -4.52 -3.60
CA PRO A 21 24.84 -3.97 -3.04
C PRO A 21 25.33 -2.75 -3.86
N LYS A 22 25.66 -1.67 -3.13
CA LYS A 22 26.19 -0.34 -3.53
C LYS A 22 26.11 0.12 -5.01
N PRO A 23 25.45 1.26 -5.30
CA PRO A 23 25.36 1.85 -6.64
C PRO A 23 26.70 2.44 -7.13
N THR A 24 26.80 2.64 -8.45
CA THR A 24 28.00 3.15 -9.14
C THR A 24 28.08 4.68 -9.12
N LYS A 25 29.28 5.21 -9.38
CA LYS A 25 29.56 6.67 -9.35
C LYS A 25 28.73 7.50 -10.33
N GLU A 26 28.28 6.91 -11.43
CA GLU A 26 27.46 7.61 -12.44
C GLU A 26 25.99 7.69 -12.02
N GLU A 27 25.49 6.70 -11.30
CA GLU A 27 24.12 6.64 -10.77
C GLU A 27 23.93 7.69 -9.66
N MET A 28 24.93 7.85 -8.79
CA MET A 28 24.96 8.90 -7.77
C MET A 28 24.96 10.32 -8.38
N LEU A 29 25.44 10.51 -9.61
CA LEU A 29 25.57 11.84 -10.22
C LEU A 29 24.25 12.35 -10.86
N ARG A 30 23.29 11.44 -11.12
CA ARG A 30 22.00 11.73 -11.77
C ARG A 30 20.87 12.11 -10.81
N ALA A 31 20.96 11.75 -9.52
CA ALA A 31 19.91 11.96 -8.51
C ALA A 31 19.75 13.42 -8.01
N LYS A 32 20.04 14.42 -8.85
CA LYS A 32 20.58 15.71 -8.43
C LYS A 32 19.66 16.78 -7.80
N ASN A 33 18.37 16.56 -7.55
CA ASN A 33 17.49 17.65 -7.06
C ASN A 33 16.69 17.39 -5.76
N PHE A 34 17.05 16.37 -4.98
CA PHE A 34 16.79 16.27 -3.53
C PHE A 34 18.05 15.68 -2.88
N PRO A 35 18.33 15.91 -1.57
CA PRO A 35 19.37 15.15 -0.89
C PRO A 35 19.07 13.65 -1.06
N GLU A 36 19.96 12.90 -1.70
CA GLU A 36 19.75 11.50 -2.15
C GLU A 36 19.24 10.59 -1.03
N GLU A 37 19.68 10.81 0.20
CA GLU A 37 19.27 10.06 1.38
C GLU A 37 17.81 10.31 1.79
N GLU A 38 17.31 11.53 1.65
CA GLU A 38 15.93 11.90 2.00
C GLU A 38 14.94 11.30 0.99
N ARG A 39 15.26 11.41 -0.31
CA ARG A 39 14.45 10.79 -1.37
C ARG A 39 14.45 9.27 -1.26
N ALA A 40 15.62 8.66 -1.02
CA ALA A 40 15.70 7.21 -0.84
C ALA A 40 14.92 6.73 0.39
N PHE A 41 14.92 7.50 1.48
CA PHE A 41 14.12 7.20 2.67
C PHE A 41 12.62 7.27 2.40
N GLU A 42 12.17 8.29 1.67
CA GLU A 42 10.78 8.46 1.28
C GLU A 42 10.30 7.32 0.36
N LEU A 43 11.04 6.99 -0.70
CA LEU A 43 10.70 5.88 -1.60
C LEU A 43 10.65 4.54 -0.86
N LYS A 44 11.61 4.27 0.03
CA LYS A 44 11.59 3.06 0.88
C LYS A 44 10.39 3.04 1.81
N THR A 45 9.98 4.19 2.32
CA THR A 45 8.79 4.31 3.16
C THR A 45 7.53 4.02 2.34
N LEU A 46 7.42 4.56 1.12
CA LEU A 46 6.32 4.28 0.20
C LEU A 46 6.24 2.79 -0.18
N MET A 47 7.36 2.17 -0.54
CA MET A 47 7.44 0.72 -0.78
C MET A 47 6.93 -0.09 0.40
N ARG A 48 7.42 0.24 1.61
CA ARG A 48 6.99 -0.45 2.83
C ARG A 48 5.49 -0.29 3.03
N CYS A 49 4.94 0.91 2.82
CA CYS A 49 3.51 1.15 2.93
C CYS A 49 2.72 0.36 1.88
N ALA A 50 3.16 0.35 0.61
CA ALA A 50 2.54 -0.39 -0.49
C ALA A 50 2.48 -1.90 -0.23
N LEU A 51 3.51 -2.46 0.40
CA LEU A 51 3.64 -3.89 0.62
C LEU A 51 3.03 -4.40 1.93
N TRP A 52 2.98 -3.57 2.98
CA TRP A 52 2.70 -4.03 4.35
C TRP A 52 1.55 -3.34 5.07
N SER A 53 0.92 -2.32 4.48
CA SER A 53 -0.21 -1.66 5.14
C SER A 53 -1.51 -2.46 5.00
N ASP A 54 -2.42 -2.25 5.95
CA ASP A 54 -3.74 -2.87 6.00
C ASP A 54 -4.85 -1.83 6.23
N PRO A 55 -6.05 -2.06 5.68
CA PRO A 55 -7.22 -1.24 5.98
C PRO A 55 -7.62 -1.37 7.45
N ASP A 56 -8.22 -0.30 7.99
CA ASP A 56 -8.80 -0.25 9.33
C ASP A 56 -10.22 0.33 9.25
N SER A 57 -11.11 -0.09 10.15
CA SER A 57 -12.45 0.50 10.27
C SER A 57 -12.40 1.91 10.85
N ASP A 58 -11.37 2.20 11.67
CA ASP A 58 -11.19 3.52 12.27
C ASP A 58 -10.61 4.54 11.28
N PHE A 59 -11.03 5.80 11.40
CA PHE A 59 -10.51 6.89 10.57
C PHE A 59 -9.04 7.21 10.89
N GLY A 60 -8.33 7.68 9.86
CA GLY A 60 -6.95 8.16 9.94
C GLY A 60 -5.91 7.07 9.72
N VAL A 61 -4.72 7.26 10.32
CA VAL A 61 -3.57 6.36 10.17
C VAL A 61 -3.15 5.82 11.52
N GLY A 62 -3.11 4.50 11.64
CA GLY A 62 -2.74 3.78 12.86
C GLY A 62 -1.41 3.04 12.75
N HIS A 63 -0.91 2.59 13.91
CA HIS A 63 0.24 1.69 13.97
C HIS A 63 -0.15 0.28 13.50
N ASN A 64 0.60 -0.29 12.56
CA ASN A 64 0.34 -1.64 12.09
C ASN A 64 0.99 -2.70 13.01
N PRO A 65 0.21 -3.62 13.61
CA PRO A 65 0.74 -4.65 14.49
C PRO A 65 1.71 -5.63 13.80
N ARG A 66 1.80 -5.64 12.47
CA ARG A 66 2.81 -6.39 11.71
C ARG A 66 4.24 -5.86 11.90
N GLY A 67 4.41 -4.65 12.42
CA GLY A 67 5.72 -4.00 12.58
C GLY A 67 6.27 -3.37 11.29
N ALA A 68 5.48 -3.37 10.21
CA ALA A 68 5.78 -2.71 8.95
C ALA A 68 4.48 -2.15 8.33
N GLY A 69 4.59 -1.10 7.53
CA GLY A 69 3.43 -0.41 6.98
C GLY A 69 2.65 0.38 8.05
N VAL A 70 1.41 0.71 7.74
CA VAL A 70 0.47 1.39 8.64
C VAL A 70 -0.92 0.77 8.55
N LEU A 71 -1.77 1.04 9.53
CA LEU A 71 -3.22 0.89 9.38
C LEU A 71 -3.78 2.15 8.72
N PHE A 72 -4.77 2.01 7.85
CA PHE A 72 -5.37 3.17 7.17
C PHE A 72 -6.89 3.06 7.06
N GLY A 73 -7.55 4.11 7.53
CA GLY A 73 -8.99 4.25 7.53
C GLY A 73 -9.60 4.55 6.16
N PRO A 74 -10.94 4.48 6.07
CA PRO A 74 -11.66 4.77 4.84
C PRO A 74 -11.53 6.24 4.37
N ASP A 75 -11.35 7.19 5.27
CA ASP A 75 -11.07 8.60 4.96
C ASP A 75 -9.74 8.76 4.21
N VAL A 76 -8.72 8.01 4.63
CA VAL A 76 -7.41 7.98 3.97
C VAL A 76 -7.51 7.38 2.56
N ALA A 77 -8.28 6.29 2.41
CA ALA A 77 -8.52 5.67 1.11
C ALA A 77 -9.30 6.61 0.17
N GLN A 78 -10.36 7.26 0.67
CA GLN A 78 -11.16 8.22 -0.09
C GLN A 78 -10.31 9.40 -0.59
N ALA A 79 -9.48 9.99 0.28
CA ALA A 79 -8.61 11.09 -0.09
C ALA A 79 -7.63 10.67 -1.21
N PHE A 80 -6.97 9.53 -1.05
CA PHE A 80 -6.05 8.98 -2.06
C PHE A 80 -6.75 8.77 -3.41
N LEU A 81 -7.94 8.18 -3.41
CA LEU A 81 -8.72 7.93 -4.62
C LEU A 81 -9.15 9.23 -5.31
N SER A 82 -9.63 10.21 -4.53
CA SER A 82 -10.02 11.53 -5.03
C SER A 82 -8.83 12.27 -5.67
N ASP A 83 -7.69 12.31 -4.99
CA ASP A 83 -6.49 13.00 -5.47
C ASP A 83 -5.98 12.41 -6.79
N ASN A 84 -6.16 11.10 -6.96
CA ASN A 84 -5.67 10.35 -8.13
C ASN A 84 -6.75 10.05 -9.18
N SER A 85 -7.96 10.59 -9.03
CA SER A 85 -9.09 10.34 -9.93
C SER A 85 -9.36 8.84 -10.17
N MET A 86 -9.33 8.06 -9.09
CA MET A 86 -9.56 6.62 -9.09
C MET A 86 -10.84 6.26 -8.34
N ASP A 87 -11.47 5.14 -8.70
CA ASP A 87 -12.73 4.71 -8.08
C ASP A 87 -12.53 3.76 -6.89
N MET A 88 -11.49 2.92 -6.93
CA MET A 88 -11.32 1.83 -5.96
C MET A 88 -9.86 1.36 -5.87
N VAL A 89 -9.45 0.98 -4.65
CA VAL A 89 -8.21 0.22 -4.42
C VAL A 89 -8.53 -1.28 -4.38
N VAL A 90 -7.84 -2.06 -5.20
CA VAL A 90 -7.86 -3.53 -5.09
C VAL A 90 -6.53 -4.01 -4.51
N ARG A 91 -6.59 -4.77 -3.42
CA ARG A 91 -5.40 -5.32 -2.73
C ARG A 91 -5.56 -6.80 -2.36
N SER A 92 -4.52 -7.36 -1.75
CA SER A 92 -4.48 -8.74 -1.24
C SER A 92 -4.00 -8.78 0.21
N HIS A 93 -2.80 -9.33 0.48
CA HIS A 93 -2.09 -9.42 1.78
C HIS A 93 -2.80 -10.11 2.96
N GLU A 94 -4.10 -9.88 3.17
CA GLU A 94 -4.88 -10.44 4.27
C GLU A 94 -5.65 -11.68 3.84
N CYS A 95 -5.62 -12.71 4.68
CA CYS A 95 -6.42 -13.91 4.49
C CYS A 95 -7.87 -13.63 4.90
N VAL A 96 -8.77 -13.58 3.93
CA VAL A 96 -10.21 -13.34 4.13
C VAL A 96 -11.01 -14.63 3.93
N ARG A 97 -12.13 -14.77 4.65
CA ARG A 97 -12.89 -16.04 4.72
C ARG A 97 -13.37 -16.50 3.34
N ASP A 98 -13.99 -15.61 2.58
CA ASP A 98 -14.66 -15.95 1.32
C ASP A 98 -13.75 -15.74 0.10
N GLY A 99 -12.46 -15.50 0.32
CA GLY A 99 -11.49 -15.21 -0.75
C GLY A 99 -11.59 -13.79 -1.30
N TRP A 100 -12.61 -13.02 -0.90
CA TRP A 100 -12.73 -11.59 -1.13
C TRP A 100 -13.40 -10.91 0.07
N ASP A 101 -13.19 -9.59 0.22
CA ASP A 101 -13.81 -8.77 1.26
C ASP A 101 -13.84 -7.28 0.87
N GLN A 102 -14.77 -6.52 1.46
CA GLN A 102 -14.79 -5.05 1.43
C GLN A 102 -14.88 -4.54 2.87
N PRO A 103 -13.77 -4.05 3.44
CA PRO A 103 -13.71 -3.79 4.89
C PRO A 103 -14.34 -2.46 5.31
N TYR A 104 -14.74 -1.60 4.37
CA TYR A 104 -15.34 -0.31 4.66
C TYR A 104 -16.86 -0.37 4.54
N GLU A 105 -17.54 0.34 5.44
CA GLU A 105 -19.01 0.37 5.56
C GLU A 105 -19.58 1.75 5.17
N ASP A 106 -20.90 1.86 5.17
CA ASP A 106 -21.67 3.09 4.89
C ASP A 106 -21.24 3.81 3.59
N GLU A 107 -20.98 5.13 3.66
CA GLU A 107 -20.60 5.94 2.48
C GLU A 107 -19.21 5.60 1.91
N PHE A 108 -18.42 4.76 2.58
CA PHE A 108 -17.09 4.34 2.14
C PHE A 108 -17.07 2.94 1.52
N GLN A 109 -18.22 2.28 1.45
CA GLN A 109 -18.35 0.98 0.82
C GLN A 109 -17.89 1.04 -0.65
N GLY A 110 -17.12 0.04 -1.09
CA GLY A 110 -16.63 -0.07 -2.46
C GLY A 110 -15.35 0.70 -2.76
N LEU A 111 -14.84 1.53 -1.84
CA LEU A 111 -13.57 2.23 -2.04
C LEU A 111 -12.36 1.28 -1.98
N LEU A 112 -12.47 0.15 -1.27
CA LEU A 112 -11.41 -0.83 -1.16
C LEU A 112 -11.96 -2.26 -1.20
N GLY A 113 -11.27 -3.12 -1.95
CA GLY A 113 -11.55 -4.55 -2.00
C GLY A 113 -10.27 -5.36 -1.75
N THR A 114 -10.41 -6.40 -0.94
CA THR A 114 -9.36 -7.38 -0.67
C THR A 114 -9.68 -8.66 -1.44
N ILE A 115 -8.71 -9.19 -2.18
CA ILE A 115 -8.78 -10.49 -2.85
C ILE A 115 -7.65 -11.38 -2.33
N PHE A 116 -7.98 -12.61 -1.93
CA PHE A 116 -7.03 -13.59 -1.45
C PHE A 116 -7.20 -14.92 -2.19
N SER A 117 -6.22 -15.29 -3.01
CA SER A 117 -6.34 -16.42 -3.94
C SER A 117 -5.81 -17.76 -3.41
N ALA A 118 -5.37 -17.84 -2.15
CA ALA A 118 -4.88 -19.09 -1.55
C ALA A 118 -5.96 -19.70 -0.63
N SER A 119 -6.66 -20.73 -1.11
CA SER A 119 -7.65 -21.47 -0.31
C SER A 119 -7.01 -22.31 0.79
N ASN A 120 -7.70 -22.46 1.92
CA ASN A 120 -7.26 -23.23 3.08
C ASN A 120 -5.84 -22.84 3.55
N TYR A 121 -5.55 -21.55 3.53
CA TYR A 121 -4.25 -21.01 3.90
C TYR A 121 -3.91 -21.38 5.34
N GLY A 122 -2.81 -22.11 5.51
CA GLY A 122 -2.38 -22.60 6.83
C GLY A 122 -3.40 -23.52 7.54
N GLY A 123 -4.37 -24.11 6.82
CA GLY A 123 -5.43 -24.92 7.43
C GLY A 123 -6.63 -24.11 7.95
N ALA A 124 -6.73 -22.81 7.63
CA ALA A 124 -7.79 -21.92 8.12
C ALA A 124 -9.17 -22.16 7.46
N GLY A 125 -9.27 -23.00 6.44
CA GLY A 125 -10.53 -23.31 5.76
C GLY A 125 -11.14 -22.17 4.94
N ASN A 126 -10.40 -21.10 4.66
CA ASN A 126 -10.86 -20.00 3.80
C ASN A 126 -10.98 -20.42 2.33
N MET A 127 -11.83 -19.73 1.58
CA MET A 127 -11.91 -19.84 0.11
C MET A 127 -10.80 -19.01 -0.56
N GLY A 128 -10.49 -19.36 -1.81
CA GLY A 128 -9.67 -18.54 -2.70
C GLY A 128 -10.56 -17.73 -3.64
N GLY A 129 -10.26 -16.43 -3.81
CA GLY A 129 -10.96 -15.53 -4.72
C GLY A 129 -10.12 -15.12 -5.93
N TYR A 130 -10.79 -14.70 -6.99
CA TYR A 130 -10.25 -14.04 -8.17
C TYR A 130 -11.27 -13.01 -8.69
N PRO A 131 -10.85 -12.00 -9.47
CA PRO A 131 -11.73 -10.95 -10.00
C PRO A 131 -12.86 -11.47 -10.91
#